data_AF-A0A7S2SQR5-F1
#
_entry.id   AF-A0A7S2SQR5-F1
#
_cell.length_a   1.000
_cell.length_b   1.000
_cell.length_c   1.000
_cell.angle_alpha   90.00
_cell.angle_beta   90.00
_cell.angle_gamma   90.00
#
_symmetry.space_group_name_H-M   'P 1'
#
loop_
_entity.id
_entity.type
_entity.pdbx_description
1 polymer ?
#
loop_
_entity_poly.entity_id
_entity_poly.type
_entity_poly.pdbx_seq_one_letter_code
_entity_poly.pdbx_strand_id
1 'polypeptide(L)'
;ILASLHPCILASFHPSLSGGSYPRSIGSAGIAGTTRPGEVSSGQAGEQRAMAEAQASSTAVQASTVPEAATIKGRNVSGRSWKRRNQRRASTVIQDASRKTSWEERQSKKRRRDEMKDLERQMQERNRSEKLEAKQKREERLAERQANAMKGTTMQTITKTHKLKTMNKKQLRQIKKTQVNSRTGQVELVSPWAK
;
A
#
# COMPACT_ATOMS: atom_id res chain seq x y z
N ILE A 1 -38.22 77.29 30.39
CA ILE A 1 -37.21 78.24 30.87
C ILE A 1 -36.09 77.43 31.51
N LEU A 2 -34.88 77.53 30.95
CA LEU A 2 -33.58 76.98 31.38
C LEU A 2 -33.41 75.45 31.22
N ALA A 3 -32.71 74.97 30.17
CA ALA A 3 -31.24 74.95 30.00
C ALA A 3 -30.59 74.01 31.04
N SER A 4 -29.66 73.10 30.78
CA SER A 4 -28.69 72.85 29.72
C SER A 4 -27.96 71.54 30.10
N LEU A 5 -27.06 71.06 29.23
CA LEU A 5 -25.92 70.15 29.48
C LEU A 5 -26.12 68.68 29.08
N HIS A 6 -25.88 68.42 27.80
CA HIS A 6 -24.95 67.33 27.43
C HIS A 6 -23.52 67.83 27.68
N PRO A 7 -22.59 66.96 28.10
CA PRO A 7 -21.50 66.64 27.17
C PRO A 7 -20.85 65.23 27.34
N CYS A 8 -20.16 64.84 26.27
CA CYS A 8 -18.94 64.00 26.21
C CYS A 8 -19.03 62.52 26.60
N ILE A 9 -18.90 61.61 25.63
CA ILE A 9 -17.62 61.03 25.17
C ILE A 9 -16.88 60.29 26.29
N LEU A 10 -17.06 58.97 26.32
CA LEU A 10 -16.04 58.04 26.78
C LEU A 10 -15.92 56.91 25.75
N ALA A 11 -15.09 57.17 24.75
CA ALA A 11 -14.36 56.13 24.05
C ALA A 11 -13.28 55.60 25.01
N SER A 12 -13.31 54.30 25.31
CA SER A 12 -12.27 53.50 26.00
C SER A 12 -12.88 52.10 26.17
N PHE A 13 -12.28 50.96 25.84
CA PHE A 13 -10.94 50.62 25.40
C PHE A 13 -11.06 49.12 25.07
N HIS A 14 -11.04 48.72 23.80
CA HIS A 14 -10.89 47.29 23.49
C HIS A 14 -9.44 46.91 23.83
N PRO A 15 -9.19 45.84 24.59
CA PRO A 15 -7.83 45.39 24.87
C PRO A 15 -7.14 44.96 23.57
N SER A 16 -6.22 45.82 23.12
CA SER A 16 -5.11 45.50 22.25
C SER A 16 -4.21 44.49 22.96
N LEU A 17 -4.35 43.21 22.62
CA LEU A 17 -3.27 42.24 22.83
C LEU A 17 -2.27 42.39 21.69
N SER A 18 -1.38 43.35 21.87
CA SER A 18 -0.08 43.38 21.21
C SER A 18 0.79 42.23 21.71
N GLY A 19 1.51 41.59 20.80
CA GLY A 19 2.80 40.98 21.13
C GLY A 19 2.77 39.48 21.37
N GLY A 20 2.71 38.72 20.28
CA GLY A 20 3.03 37.31 20.24
C GLY A 20 3.86 37.02 18.99
N SER A 21 5.13 37.44 19.06
CA SER A 21 6.26 36.99 18.23
C SER A 21 5.98 35.68 17.47
N TYR A 22 5.94 35.72 16.14
CA TYR A 22 6.13 34.51 15.35
C TYR A 22 7.64 34.23 15.30
N PRO A 23 8.19 33.25 16.05
CA PRO A 23 9.49 32.74 15.71
C PRO A 23 9.41 32.10 14.33
N ARG A 24 10.29 32.60 13.45
CA ARG A 24 10.80 32.01 12.22
C ARG A 24 10.46 30.54 12.02
N SER A 25 10.03 30.22 10.80
CA SER A 25 10.25 28.93 10.15
C SER A 25 11.61 28.33 10.56
N ILE A 26 11.58 27.43 11.54
CA ILE A 26 12.69 26.53 11.84
C ILE A 26 12.39 25.28 11.03
N GLY A 27 13.05 25.15 9.90
CA GLY A 27 13.22 23.83 9.31
C GLY A 27 13.89 22.95 10.36
N SER A 28 13.16 21.95 10.85
CA SER A 28 13.78 20.77 11.46
C SER A 28 14.38 20.00 10.28
N ALA A 29 15.62 20.30 9.88
CA ALA A 29 16.85 19.87 10.55
C ALA A 29 16.77 18.37 10.80
N GLY A 30 17.33 17.64 9.83
CA GLY A 30 17.61 16.23 9.90
C GLY A 30 18.39 15.90 11.17
N ILE A 31 18.02 14.77 11.74
CA ILE A 31 18.57 14.28 12.99
C ILE A 31 20.00 13.81 12.71
N ALA A 32 20.93 14.55 13.29
CA ALA A 32 22.24 14.15 13.78
C ALA A 32 23.03 13.12 12.94
N GLY A 33 23.99 13.65 12.19
CA GLY A 33 25.25 12.95 11.99
C GLY A 33 26.00 12.87 13.32
N THR A 34 26.28 11.65 13.76
CA THR A 34 27.36 11.36 14.70
C THR A 34 28.30 10.36 14.03
N THR A 35 29.58 10.72 14.02
CA THR A 35 30.75 9.83 13.88
C THR A 35 31.18 9.44 12.45
N ARG A 36 32.12 10.21 11.87
CA ARG A 36 33.34 9.67 11.22
C ARG A 36 34.30 9.22 12.34
N PRO A 37 35.21 8.24 12.16
CA PRO A 37 35.90 7.89 10.93
C PRO A 37 36.06 6.37 10.66
N GLY A 38 36.10 6.00 9.39
CA GLY A 38 36.51 4.68 8.94
C GLY A 38 37.00 4.84 7.51
N GLU A 39 38.23 5.31 7.40
CA GLU A 39 38.94 5.54 6.15
C GLU A 39 38.89 4.30 5.26
N VAL A 40 38.57 4.56 4.00
CA VAL A 40 38.48 3.59 2.94
C VAL A 40 39.90 3.09 2.68
N SER A 41 40.24 1.90 3.19
CA SER A 41 41.40 1.16 2.69
C SER A 41 41.05 0.62 1.31
N SER A 42 41.22 1.49 0.32
CA SER A 42 41.39 1.14 -1.09
C SER A 42 42.70 0.37 -1.22
N GLY A 43 42.66 -0.93 -0.97
CA GLY A 43 43.89 -1.75 -0.95
C GLY A 43 43.73 -3.22 -1.30
N GLN A 44 42.58 -3.68 -1.78
CA GLN A 44 42.37 -5.13 -2.03
C GLN A 44 41.73 -5.48 -3.38
N ALA A 45 41.62 -4.52 -4.30
CA ALA A 45 41.15 -4.80 -5.66
C ALA A 45 42.30 -5.12 -6.65
N GLY A 46 43.56 -4.91 -6.26
CA GLY A 46 44.74 -5.15 -7.10
C GLY A 46 45.42 -6.51 -6.90
N GLU A 47 45.44 -7.05 -5.66
CA GLU A 47 46.15 -8.30 -5.36
C GLU A 47 45.42 -9.56 -5.82
N GLN A 48 44.09 -9.50 -5.96
CA GLN A 48 43.30 -10.65 -6.44
C GLN A 48 43.37 -10.83 -7.97
N ARG A 49 43.85 -9.83 -8.72
CA ARG A 49 44.10 -9.96 -10.17
C ARG A 49 45.44 -10.63 -10.48
N ALA A 50 46.48 -10.39 -9.66
CA ALA A 50 47.79 -11.02 -9.85
C ALA A 50 47.78 -12.53 -9.51
N MET A 51 46.93 -12.98 -8.58
CA MET A 51 46.76 -14.42 -8.29
C MET A 51 45.94 -15.17 -9.36
N ALA A 52 45.10 -14.48 -10.13
CA ALA A 52 44.33 -15.08 -11.22
C ALA A 52 45.15 -15.28 -12.50
N GLU A 53 46.18 -14.46 -12.73
CA GLU A 53 47.01 -14.51 -13.94
C GLU A 53 48.18 -15.50 -13.81
N ALA A 54 48.68 -15.74 -12.58
CA ALA A 54 49.65 -16.80 -12.29
C ALA A 54 49.05 -18.23 -12.24
N GLN A 55 47.71 -18.35 -12.18
CA GLN A 55 47.01 -19.64 -12.28
C GLN A 55 46.53 -19.96 -13.71
N ALA A 56 46.56 -18.98 -14.61
CA ALA A 56 46.21 -19.17 -16.02
C ALA A 56 47.34 -19.83 -16.84
N SER A 57 48.58 -19.81 -16.36
CA SER A 57 49.77 -20.36 -17.04
C SER A 57 50.18 -21.76 -16.57
N SER A 58 49.59 -22.32 -15.50
CA SER A 58 49.85 -23.70 -15.06
C SER A 58 48.81 -24.74 -15.53
N THR A 59 47.73 -24.30 -16.19
CA THR A 59 46.68 -25.21 -16.70
C THR A 59 46.86 -25.58 -18.19
N ALA A 60 47.95 -25.14 -18.83
CA ALA A 60 48.23 -25.42 -20.25
C ALA A 60 49.14 -26.63 -20.50
N VAL A 61 49.65 -27.30 -19.46
CA VAL A 61 50.57 -28.45 -19.60
C VAL A 61 50.03 -29.67 -18.83
N GLN A 62 48.84 -30.15 -19.20
CA GLN A 62 48.45 -31.55 -19.02
C GLN A 62 47.56 -32.00 -20.18
N ALA A 63 48.13 -31.98 -21.37
CA ALA A 63 47.57 -32.59 -22.56
C ALA A 63 48.57 -33.64 -23.09
N SER A 64 48.64 -34.80 -22.42
CA SER A 64 49.09 -36.09 -22.99
C SER A 64 49.32 -37.13 -21.88
N THR A 65 48.25 -37.71 -21.36
CA THR A 65 48.30 -39.10 -20.92
C THR A 65 47.19 -39.85 -21.65
N VAL A 66 47.63 -40.83 -22.42
CA VAL A 66 46.88 -41.59 -23.41
C VAL A 66 45.65 -42.25 -22.76
N PRO A 67 44.42 -42.04 -23.27
CA PRO A 67 43.28 -42.80 -22.80
C PRO A 67 43.33 -44.21 -23.39
N GLU A 68 43.50 -45.18 -22.50
CA GLU A 68 43.26 -46.59 -22.73
C GLU A 68 41.88 -46.80 -23.38
N ALA A 69 41.90 -47.23 -24.65
CA ALA A 69 40.79 -47.73 -25.46
C ALA A 69 39.43 -46.99 -25.37
N ALA A 70 39.41 -45.68 -25.61
CA ALA A 70 38.15 -44.96 -25.86
C ALA A 70 37.77 -45.07 -27.36
N THR A 71 36.61 -45.68 -27.66
CA THR A 71 36.02 -45.65 -29.01
C THR A 71 35.95 -44.20 -29.53
N ILE A 72 36.78 -43.85 -30.51
CA ILE A 72 36.87 -42.50 -31.08
C ILE A 72 35.59 -42.23 -31.89
N LYS A 73 34.62 -41.55 -31.30
CA LYS A 73 33.43 -41.07 -32.02
C LYS A 73 33.74 -39.70 -32.64
N GLY A 74 33.48 -39.53 -33.93
CA GLY A 74 33.78 -38.32 -34.67
C GLY A 74 33.09 -37.06 -34.12
N ARG A 75 33.74 -35.90 -34.30
CA ARG A 75 33.18 -34.57 -33.99
C ARG A 75 32.02 -34.27 -34.95
N ASN A 76 31.00 -33.57 -34.47
CA ASN A 76 29.91 -33.12 -35.33
C ASN A 76 30.43 -32.17 -36.42
N VAL A 77 30.18 -32.50 -37.70
CA VAL A 77 30.67 -31.74 -38.87
C VAL A 77 30.32 -30.24 -38.77
N SER A 78 29.15 -29.91 -38.21
CA SER A 78 28.64 -28.53 -38.13
C SER A 78 29.13 -27.67 -36.96
N GLY A 79 29.84 -28.23 -35.96
CA GLY A 79 30.34 -27.48 -34.79
C GLY A 79 29.29 -26.86 -33.82
N ARG A 80 27.99 -26.90 -34.14
CA ARG A 80 26.91 -26.28 -33.34
C ARG A 80 26.82 -26.89 -31.93
N SER A 81 26.79 -26.03 -30.91
CA SER A 81 26.85 -26.39 -29.49
C SER A 81 25.66 -27.22 -28.99
N TRP A 82 24.45 -26.96 -29.49
CA TRP A 82 23.24 -27.72 -29.12
C TRP A 82 23.17 -29.12 -29.73
N LYS A 83 23.96 -29.40 -30.77
CA LYS A 83 24.14 -30.75 -31.34
C LYS A 83 25.28 -31.51 -30.67
N ARG A 84 25.93 -30.92 -29.64
CA ARG A 84 26.95 -31.63 -28.86
C ARG A 84 26.24 -32.71 -28.05
N ARG A 85 26.63 -33.96 -28.29
CA ARG A 85 26.21 -35.06 -27.42
C ARG A 85 26.75 -34.79 -26.01
N ASN A 86 25.91 -34.91 -24.99
CA ASN A 86 26.37 -34.89 -23.61
C ASN A 86 27.40 -36.01 -23.41
N GLN A 87 28.63 -35.66 -23.10
CA GLN A 87 29.75 -36.60 -23.00
C GLN A 87 29.68 -37.43 -21.72
N ARG A 88 28.95 -36.96 -20.71
CA ARG A 88 28.72 -37.68 -19.45
C ARG A 88 27.31 -38.26 -19.44
N ARG A 89 27.14 -39.48 -18.93
CA ARG A 89 25.80 -40.03 -18.69
C ARG A 89 25.17 -39.28 -17.52
N ALA A 90 23.85 -39.08 -17.53
CA ALA A 90 23.15 -38.47 -16.39
C ALA A 90 23.38 -39.23 -15.08
N SER A 91 23.60 -40.55 -15.17
CA SER A 91 23.98 -41.42 -14.04
C SER A 91 25.40 -41.18 -13.51
N THR A 92 26.28 -40.54 -14.27
CA THR A 92 27.64 -40.15 -13.84
C THR A 92 27.61 -38.90 -12.95
N VAL A 93 26.52 -38.13 -12.98
CA VAL A 93 26.32 -37.03 -12.03
C VAL A 93 25.96 -37.64 -10.68
N ILE A 94 26.99 -37.95 -9.90
CA ILE A 94 26.83 -38.36 -8.51
C ILE A 94 26.25 -37.17 -7.76
N GLN A 95 25.00 -37.32 -7.35
CA GLN A 95 24.34 -36.35 -6.50
C GLN A 95 24.89 -36.57 -5.09
N ASP A 96 25.66 -35.61 -4.57
CA ASP A 96 26.20 -35.72 -3.22
C ASP A 96 25.11 -36.05 -2.19
N ALA A 97 25.46 -36.89 -1.21
CA ALA A 97 24.57 -37.23 -0.10
C ALA A 97 24.12 -35.99 0.69
N SER A 98 24.87 -34.89 0.63
CA SER A 98 24.51 -33.59 1.20
C SER A 98 23.26 -32.95 0.57
N ARG A 99 22.83 -33.43 -0.62
CA ARG A 99 21.56 -33.02 -1.25
C ARG A 99 20.34 -33.74 -0.68
N LYS A 100 20.54 -34.78 0.13
CA LYS A 100 19.46 -35.52 0.80
C LYS A 100 19.32 -35.03 2.23
N THR A 101 18.51 -33.97 2.42
CA THR A 101 18.15 -33.51 3.77
C THR A 101 17.51 -34.65 4.57
N SER A 102 17.91 -34.80 5.83
CA SER A 102 17.33 -35.82 6.72
C SER A 102 15.81 -35.59 6.89
N TRP A 103 15.08 -36.61 7.34
CA TRP A 103 13.64 -36.46 7.62
C TRP A 103 13.38 -35.39 8.67
N GLU A 104 14.18 -35.35 9.72
CA GLU A 104 14.09 -34.37 10.80
C GLU A 104 14.30 -32.94 10.28
N GLU A 105 15.29 -32.74 9.40
CA GLU A 105 15.55 -31.44 8.79
C GLU A 105 14.35 -30.99 7.92
N ARG A 106 13.73 -31.92 7.18
CA ARG A 106 12.51 -31.63 6.39
C ARG A 106 11.33 -31.24 7.29
N GLN A 107 11.13 -31.96 8.41
CA GLN A 107 10.09 -31.62 9.38
C GLN A 107 10.36 -30.28 10.05
N SER A 108 11.61 -30.00 10.41
CA SER A 108 12.03 -28.73 11.01
C SER A 108 11.81 -27.55 10.03
N LYS A 109 12.13 -27.71 8.74
CA LYS A 109 11.85 -26.71 7.70
C LYS A 109 10.35 -26.53 7.45
N LYS A 110 9.57 -27.62 7.49
CA LYS A 110 8.12 -27.56 7.35
C LYS A 110 7.50 -26.77 8.50
N ARG A 111 7.87 -27.08 9.74
CA ARG A 111 7.37 -26.40 10.95
C ARG A 111 7.63 -24.89 10.90
N ARG A 112 8.86 -24.47 10.58
CA ARG A 112 9.20 -23.05 10.42
C ARG A 112 8.38 -22.35 9.32
N ARG A 113 8.10 -23.05 8.22
CA ARG A 113 7.27 -22.50 7.13
C ARG A 113 5.82 -22.34 7.58
N ASP A 114 5.29 -23.31 8.31
CA ASP A 114 3.91 -23.28 8.80
C ASP A 114 3.74 -22.17 9.85
N GLU A 115 4.70 -22.02 10.78
CA GLU A 115 4.76 -20.90 11.73
C GLU A 115 4.76 -19.53 11.02
N MET A 116 5.58 -19.36 9.98
CA MET A 116 5.62 -18.12 9.20
C MET A 116 4.29 -17.81 8.50
N LYS A 117 3.64 -18.84 7.92
CA LYS A 117 2.33 -18.69 7.27
C LYS A 117 1.23 -18.34 8.26
N ASP A 118 1.27 -18.90 9.46
CA ASP A 118 0.29 -18.61 10.48
C ASP A 118 0.42 -17.17 10.98
N LEU A 119 1.66 -16.68 11.15
CA LEU A 119 1.92 -15.27 11.44
C LEU A 119 1.42 -14.34 10.32
N GLU A 120 1.69 -14.69 9.06
CA GLU A 120 1.20 -13.94 7.90
C GLU A 120 -0.34 -13.89 7.88
N ARG A 121 -1.00 -15.03 8.10
CA ARG A 121 -2.46 -15.13 8.16
C ARG A 121 -3.03 -14.26 9.28
N GLN A 122 -2.40 -14.25 10.45
CA GLN A 122 -2.83 -13.40 11.57
C GLN A 122 -2.72 -11.91 11.22
N MET A 123 -1.65 -11.48 10.55
CA MET A 123 -1.53 -10.08 10.09
C MET A 123 -2.59 -9.72 9.05
N GLN A 124 -2.82 -10.60 8.08
CA GLN A 124 -3.83 -10.37 7.04
C GLN A 124 -5.25 -10.30 7.63
N GLU A 125 -5.57 -11.16 8.60
CA GLU A 125 -6.89 -11.18 9.21
C GLU A 125 -7.15 -9.93 10.05
N ARG A 126 -6.17 -9.45 10.82
CA ARG A 126 -6.27 -8.17 11.54
C ARG A 126 -6.52 -7.00 10.59
N ASN A 127 -5.76 -6.92 9.50
CA ASN A 127 -5.98 -5.89 8.48
C ASN A 127 -7.35 -5.99 7.80
N ARG A 128 -7.87 -7.21 7.63
CA ARG A 128 -9.19 -7.46 7.04
C ARG A 128 -10.30 -7.05 8.01
N SER A 129 -10.22 -7.43 9.28
CA SER A 129 -11.21 -7.08 10.30
C SER A 129 -11.30 -5.57 10.48
N GLU A 130 -10.16 -4.87 10.55
CA GLU A 130 -10.11 -3.40 10.65
C GLU A 130 -10.80 -2.71 9.46
N LYS A 131 -10.56 -3.20 8.23
CA LYS A 131 -11.20 -2.66 7.02
C LYS A 131 -12.70 -2.92 7.00
N LEU A 132 -13.12 -4.11 7.42
CA LEU A 132 -14.55 -4.47 7.49
C LEU A 132 -15.27 -3.62 8.54
N GLU A 133 -14.69 -3.44 9.72
CA GLU A 133 -15.25 -2.56 10.76
C GLU A 133 -15.32 -1.10 10.30
N ALA A 134 -14.29 -0.59 9.64
CA ALA A 134 -14.30 0.77 9.10
C ALA A 134 -15.38 0.95 8.02
N LYS A 135 -15.59 -0.08 7.19
CA LYS A 135 -16.65 -0.09 6.17
C LYS A 135 -18.03 -0.12 6.83
N GLN A 136 -18.26 -0.99 7.81
CA GLN A 136 -19.52 -1.07 8.57
C GLN A 136 -19.83 0.25 9.26
N LYS A 137 -18.87 0.83 10.00
CA LYS A 137 -19.02 2.16 10.64
C LYS A 137 -19.36 3.26 9.63
N ARG A 138 -18.81 3.19 8.41
CA ARG A 138 -19.13 4.16 7.35
C ARG A 138 -20.54 3.96 6.81
N GLU A 139 -20.95 2.73 6.59
CA GLU A 139 -22.30 2.38 6.13
C GLU A 139 -23.36 2.78 7.16
N GLU A 140 -23.11 2.49 8.44
CA GLU A 140 -23.96 2.90 9.56
C GLU A 140 -24.09 4.42 9.63
N ARG A 141 -22.99 5.17 9.62
CA ARG A 141 -23.03 6.64 9.61
C ARG A 141 -23.75 7.21 8.39
N LEU A 142 -23.63 6.57 7.23
CA LEU A 142 -24.34 6.98 6.02
C LEU A 142 -25.85 6.71 6.17
N ALA A 143 -26.23 5.56 6.70
CA ALA A 143 -27.62 5.21 6.99
C ALA A 143 -28.22 6.16 8.04
N GLU A 144 -27.49 6.45 9.11
CA GLU A 144 -27.89 7.44 10.12
C GLU A 144 -28.04 8.83 9.52
N ARG A 145 -27.11 9.26 8.66
CA ARG A 145 -27.22 10.55 7.97
C ARG A 145 -28.44 10.60 7.06
N GLN A 146 -28.75 9.53 6.35
CA GLN A 146 -29.96 9.43 5.54
C GLN A 146 -31.23 9.48 6.39
N ALA A 147 -31.27 8.71 7.48
CA ALA A 147 -32.39 8.70 8.42
C ALA A 147 -32.58 10.06 9.09
N ASN A 148 -31.51 10.72 9.54
CA ASN A 148 -31.54 12.05 10.15
C ASN A 148 -31.92 13.12 9.13
N ALA A 149 -31.46 13.02 7.88
CA ALA A 149 -31.89 13.90 6.82
C ALA A 149 -33.41 13.77 6.59
N MET A 150 -33.96 12.55 6.58
CA MET A 150 -35.41 12.35 6.45
C MET A 150 -36.17 12.86 7.68
N LYS A 151 -35.70 12.55 8.89
CA LYS A 151 -36.32 13.02 10.16
C LYS A 151 -36.29 14.55 10.31
N GLY A 152 -35.19 15.20 9.92
CA GLY A 152 -35.05 16.65 9.95
C GLY A 152 -35.75 17.38 8.81
N THR A 153 -36.21 16.66 7.78
CA THR A 153 -36.97 17.26 6.68
C THR A 153 -38.43 17.40 7.08
N THR A 154 -38.84 18.60 7.48
CA THR A 154 -40.26 18.91 7.70
C THR A 154 -41.01 18.92 6.36
N MET A 155 -41.88 17.93 6.15
CA MET A 155 -42.65 17.81 4.90
C MET A 155 -43.96 18.57 4.97
N GLN A 156 -44.23 19.39 3.94
CA GLN A 156 -45.50 20.08 3.78
C GLN A 156 -46.31 19.40 2.67
N THR A 157 -47.50 18.90 3.02
CA THR A 157 -48.40 18.26 2.06
C THR A 157 -49.08 19.32 1.19
N ILE A 158 -48.81 19.31 -0.11
CA ILE A 158 -49.49 20.18 -1.08
C ILE A 158 -50.74 19.46 -1.59
N THR A 159 -51.90 19.75 -0.98
CA THR A 159 -53.18 19.10 -1.33
C THR A 159 -53.82 19.67 -2.60
N LYS A 160 -53.70 20.99 -2.82
CA LYS A 160 -54.41 21.67 -3.90
C LYS A 160 -53.57 21.75 -5.17
N THR A 161 -54.08 21.24 -6.28
CA THR A 161 -53.38 21.15 -7.57
C THR A 161 -53.12 22.51 -8.22
N HIS A 162 -53.97 23.51 -8.00
CA HIS A 162 -53.74 24.86 -8.56
C HIS A 162 -52.44 25.49 -8.03
N LYS A 163 -52.05 25.19 -6.78
CA LYS A 163 -50.80 25.70 -6.19
C LYS A 163 -49.57 25.23 -6.97
N LEU A 164 -49.59 24.00 -7.49
CA LEU A 164 -48.52 23.46 -8.34
C LEU A 164 -48.46 24.17 -9.69
N LYS A 165 -49.61 24.54 -10.25
CA LYS A 165 -49.70 25.21 -11.56
C LYS A 165 -49.28 26.68 -11.51
N THR A 166 -49.48 27.36 -10.37
CA THR A 166 -49.18 28.79 -10.22
C THR A 166 -47.75 29.07 -9.74
N MET A 167 -47.02 28.07 -9.23
CA MET A 167 -45.66 28.27 -8.72
C MET A 167 -44.62 28.49 -9.84
N ASN A 168 -43.56 29.20 -9.49
CA ASN A 168 -42.43 29.41 -10.38
C ASN A 168 -41.70 28.08 -10.64
N LYS A 169 -41.15 27.91 -11.86
CA LYS A 169 -40.32 26.77 -12.27
C LYS A 169 -39.19 26.47 -11.28
N LYS A 170 -38.56 27.47 -10.66
CA LYS A 170 -37.51 27.25 -9.64
C LYS A 170 -38.04 26.55 -8.39
N GLN A 171 -39.21 26.95 -7.89
CA GLN A 171 -39.86 26.31 -6.73
C GLN A 171 -40.27 24.87 -7.07
N LEU A 172 -40.81 24.64 -8.27
CA LEU A 172 -41.18 23.30 -8.73
C LEU A 172 -39.99 22.33 -8.80
N ARG A 173 -38.76 22.81 -9.04
CA ARG A 173 -37.54 21.97 -9.01
C ARG A 173 -37.14 21.55 -7.60
N GLN A 174 -37.55 22.29 -6.57
CA GLN A 174 -37.22 22.00 -5.18
C GLN A 174 -38.19 20.97 -4.56
N ILE A 175 -39.39 20.85 -5.12
CA ILE A 175 -40.39 19.87 -4.66
C ILE A 175 -39.92 18.47 -5.04
N LYS A 176 -39.75 17.61 -4.02
CA LYS A 176 -39.40 16.21 -4.18
C LYS A 176 -40.63 15.34 -3.93
N LYS A 177 -40.75 14.22 -4.67
CA LYS A 177 -41.84 13.25 -4.49
C LYS A 177 -41.51 12.36 -3.30
N THR A 178 -42.42 12.30 -2.33
CA THR A 178 -42.31 11.42 -1.16
C THR A 178 -43.53 10.52 -1.12
N GLN A 179 -43.34 9.26 -0.74
CA GLN A 179 -44.43 8.30 -0.55
C GLN A 179 -44.28 7.62 0.80
N VAL A 180 -45.40 7.27 1.42
CA VAL A 180 -45.39 6.41 2.60
C VAL A 180 -45.34 4.97 2.11
N ASN A 181 -44.31 4.23 2.48
CA ASN A 181 -44.23 2.80 2.19
C ASN A 181 -45.33 2.07 2.96
N SER A 182 -46.21 1.36 2.26
CA SER A 182 -47.37 0.70 2.86
C SER A 182 -47.01 -0.44 3.82
N ARG A 183 -45.82 -1.03 3.66
CA ARG A 183 -45.38 -2.17 4.48
C ARG A 183 -44.68 -1.74 5.77
N THR A 184 -43.89 -0.67 5.71
CA THR A 184 -43.06 -0.20 6.83
C THR A 184 -43.61 1.05 7.50
N GLY A 185 -44.57 1.75 6.87
CA GLY A 185 -45.10 3.04 7.33
C GLY A 185 -44.09 4.18 7.23
N GLN A 186 -42.91 3.95 6.66
CA GLN A 186 -41.84 4.93 6.55
C GLN A 186 -42.05 5.82 5.33
N VAL A 187 -41.79 7.13 5.49
CA VAL A 187 -41.82 8.07 4.37
C VAL A 187 -40.50 7.97 3.63
N GLU A 188 -40.55 7.52 2.37
CA GLU A 188 -39.39 7.37 1.51
C GLU A 188 -39.39 8.46 0.43
N LEU A 189 -38.19 8.94 0.08
CA LEU A 189 -37.99 9.81 -1.06
C LEU A 189 -37.98 8.95 -2.33
N VAL A 190 -38.87 9.24 -3.26
CA VAL A 190 -39.08 8.42 -4.45
C VAL A 190 -38.63 9.19 -5.67
N SER A 191 -38.15 8.46 -6.68
CA SER A 191 -37.96 9.08 -7.99
C SER A 191 -39.31 9.61 -8.53
N PRO A 192 -39.34 10.76 -9.21
CA PRO A 192 -40.56 11.30 -9.79
C PRO A 192 -41.25 10.35 -10.78
N TRP A 193 -40.47 9.44 -11.38
CA TRP A 193 -40.88 8.52 -12.43
C TRP A 193 -41.21 7.11 -11.94
N ALA A 194 -41.02 6.83 -10.64
CA ALA A 194 -41.47 5.56 -10.08
C ALA A 194 -43.01 5.49 -10.18
N LYS A 195 -43.48 4.45 -10.86
CA LYS A 195 -44.89 4.06 -10.95
C LYS A 195 -45.26 3.16 -9.78
#